data_AF-A0A949L545-F1
#
_entry.id   AF-A0A949L545-F1
#
_cell.length_a   1.000
_cell.length_b   1.000
_cell.length_c   1.000
_cell.angle_alpha   90.00
_cell.angle_beta   90.00
_cell.angle_gamma   90.00
#
_symmetry.space_group_name_H-M   'P 1'
#
loop_
_entity.id
_entity.type
_entity.pdbx_description
1 polymer ?
#
loop_
_entity_poly.entity_id
_entity_poly.type
_entity_poly.pdbx_seq_one_letter_code
_entity_poly.pdbx_strand_id
1 'polypeptide(L)'
;MNHASKTIACLGLLVLALACVAWTPWGAIYDSARDERSVGDQATDKKISLTIKGALADRDAKMALKIHVYCFLRHVYLVGAIDDRDFQDFAVDTAKKTDGVTQVYTHLVGETDTLTDDLTIAAKVRAALIAEENLSSTQVETEVMNGEVVMVGMVRSEDDAQLAVRIAQGVDGVRKVTSYLIPPK
;
A
#
# COMPACT_ATOMS: atom_id res chain seq x y z
N MET A 1 -16.56 -31.03 -37.14
CA MET A 1 -15.20 -30.85 -36.60
C MET A 1 -14.93 -29.36 -36.44
N ASN A 2 -15.21 -28.75 -35.29
CA ASN A 2 -14.90 -27.35 -35.01
C ASN A 2 -14.34 -27.22 -33.58
N HIS A 3 -13.01 -27.37 -33.45
CA HIS A 3 -12.26 -27.01 -32.25
C HIS A 3 -11.42 -25.77 -32.58
N ALA A 4 -11.96 -24.56 -32.41
CA ALA A 4 -11.20 -23.34 -32.67
C ALA A 4 -11.65 -22.09 -31.87
N SER A 5 -12.27 -22.25 -30.68
CA SER A 5 -12.85 -21.10 -29.97
C SER A 5 -12.56 -21.01 -28.46
N LYS A 6 -11.67 -21.82 -27.89
CA LYS A 6 -11.51 -21.85 -26.41
C LYS A 6 -10.15 -21.41 -25.85
N THR A 7 -9.19 -21.03 -26.69
CA THR A 7 -7.82 -20.71 -26.22
C THR A 7 -7.49 -19.23 -26.09
N ILE A 8 -8.40 -18.31 -26.46
CA ILE A 8 -8.10 -16.87 -26.48
C ILE A 8 -8.48 -16.15 -25.16
N ALA A 9 -9.29 -16.76 -24.29
CA ALA A 9 -9.82 -16.08 -23.10
C ALA A 9 -8.84 -16.01 -21.90
N CYS A 10 -7.80 -16.84 -21.83
CA CYS A 10 -6.90 -16.87 -20.67
C CYS A 10 -5.66 -15.97 -20.80
N LEU A 11 -5.34 -15.46 -22.00
CA LEU A 11 -4.21 -14.53 -22.17
C LEU A 11 -4.57 -13.08 -21.84
N GLY A 12 -5.85 -12.71 -21.87
CA GLY A 12 -6.30 -11.35 -21.57
C GLY A 12 -6.27 -10.96 -20.09
N LEU A 13 -6.50 -11.92 -19.18
CA LEU A 13 -6.43 -11.64 -17.74
C LEU A 13 -5.00 -11.58 -17.19
N LEU A 14 -4.04 -12.26 -17.84
CA LEU A 14 -2.64 -12.26 -17.41
C LEU A 14 -1.91 -10.95 -17.81
N VAL A 15 -2.41 -10.24 -18.83
CA VAL A 15 -1.88 -8.93 -19.25
C VAL A 15 -2.37 -7.80 -18.33
N LEU A 16 -3.54 -7.93 -17.70
CA LEU A 16 -4.02 -6.98 -16.68
C LEU A 16 -3.33 -7.16 -15.31
N ALA A 17 -2.73 -8.33 -15.04
CA ALA A 17 -1.91 -8.57 -13.86
C ALA A 17 -0.45 -8.11 -14.02
N LEU A 18 0.04 -7.95 -15.26
CA LEU A 18 1.39 -7.44 -15.56
C LEU A 18 1.42 -5.98 -16.06
N ALA A 19 0.26 -5.39 -16.39
CA ALA A 19 0.14 -3.95 -16.66
C ALA A 19 0.17 -3.06 -15.39
N CYS A 20 0.31 -3.66 -14.19
CA CYS A 20 0.64 -2.93 -12.96
C CYS A 20 2.11 -3.11 -12.52
N VAL A 21 2.92 -3.85 -13.29
CA VAL A 21 4.31 -4.21 -12.92
C VAL A 21 5.35 -3.79 -13.96
N ALA A 22 4.95 -3.02 -14.98
CA ALA A 22 5.85 -2.36 -15.90
C ALA A 22 5.70 -0.84 -15.73
N TRP A 23 6.69 -0.23 -15.07
CA TRP A 23 7.03 1.20 -15.15
C TRP A 23 5.94 2.12 -15.72
N THR A 24 5.10 2.68 -14.86
CA THR A 24 4.60 4.03 -15.09
C THR A 24 4.74 4.84 -13.81
N PRO A 25 5.22 6.10 -13.91
CA PRO A 25 5.39 7.01 -12.79
C PRO A 25 4.01 7.52 -12.38
N TRP A 26 3.18 6.66 -11.78
CA TRP A 26 1.85 7.05 -11.35
C TRP A 26 1.88 8.10 -10.21
N GLY A 27 3.03 8.23 -9.53
CA GLY A 27 3.31 9.35 -8.63
C GLY A 27 3.66 10.68 -9.30
N ALA A 28 3.85 10.73 -10.63
CA ALA A 28 4.20 11.97 -11.34
C ALA A 28 3.02 12.59 -12.13
N ILE A 29 1.91 11.87 -12.34
CA ILE A 29 0.75 12.42 -13.07
C ILE A 29 -0.34 12.92 -12.09
N TYR A 30 -0.49 12.30 -10.92
CA TYR A 30 -1.53 12.66 -9.95
C TYR A 30 -1.20 13.89 -9.07
N ASP A 31 0.04 14.38 -9.13
CA ASP A 31 0.55 15.40 -8.19
C ASP A 31 0.25 16.87 -8.60
N SER A 32 -0.40 17.09 -9.76
CA SER A 32 -0.57 18.46 -10.30
C SER A 32 -1.92 19.13 -9.99
N ALA A 33 -2.86 18.45 -9.35
CA ALA A 33 -4.15 19.07 -9.05
C ALA A 33 -4.76 18.54 -7.75
N ARG A 34 -4.56 19.32 -6.69
CA ARG A 34 -5.24 19.33 -5.38
C ARG A 34 -4.65 18.43 -4.30
N ASP A 35 -3.61 18.96 -3.64
CA ASP A 35 -3.27 18.61 -2.26
C ASP A 35 -2.79 19.89 -1.55
N GLU A 36 -3.33 20.20 -0.37
CA GLU A 36 -3.05 21.44 0.40
C GLU A 36 -1.74 21.37 1.21
N ARG A 37 -0.92 20.34 1.01
CA ARG A 37 0.40 20.23 1.66
C ARG A 37 1.45 21.04 0.92
N SER A 38 2.28 21.78 1.66
CA SER A 38 3.47 22.43 1.11
C SER A 38 4.34 21.40 0.38
N VAL A 39 4.75 21.70 -0.85
CA VAL A 39 5.64 20.87 -1.68
C VAL A 39 6.90 20.46 -0.91
N GLY A 40 7.33 21.25 0.08
CA GLY A 40 8.46 20.93 0.96
C GLY A 40 8.23 19.74 1.90
N ASP A 41 7.01 19.58 2.44
CA ASP A 41 6.70 18.47 3.37
C ASP A 41 6.55 17.15 2.61
N GLN A 42 5.93 17.18 1.44
CA GLN A 42 5.81 16.01 0.57
C GLN A 42 7.16 15.53 0.04
N ALA A 43 8.03 16.47 -0.36
CA ALA A 43 9.39 16.16 -0.76
C ALA A 43 10.20 15.54 0.39
N THR A 44 9.98 16.01 1.62
CA THR A 44 10.62 15.46 2.82
C THR A 44 10.16 14.03 3.11
N ASP A 45 8.85 13.78 3.14
CA ASP A 45 8.29 12.43 3.35
C ASP A 45 8.72 11.44 2.26
N LYS A 46 8.79 11.91 1.00
CA LYS A 46 9.29 11.10 -0.11
C LYS A 46 10.77 10.78 0.05
N LYS A 47 11.58 11.73 0.49
CA LYS A 47 13.01 11.51 0.76
C LYS A 47 13.20 10.49 1.88
N ILE A 48 12.45 10.59 2.98
CA ILE A 48 12.50 9.65 4.11
C ILE A 48 12.18 8.23 3.62
N SER A 49 11.03 8.06 2.96
CA SER A 49 10.60 6.74 2.47
C SER A 49 11.59 6.13 1.47
N LEU A 50 12.16 6.94 0.56
CA LEU A 50 13.19 6.47 -0.38
C LEU A 50 14.50 6.11 0.31
N THR A 51 14.93 6.88 1.32
CA THR A 51 16.16 6.61 2.08
C THR A 51 16.06 5.27 2.81
N ILE A 52 14.94 5.04 3.50
CA ILE A 52 14.68 3.77 4.20
C ILE A 52 14.61 2.64 3.18
N LYS A 53 13.84 2.79 2.11
CA LYS A 53 13.68 1.74 1.08
C LYS A 53 15.02 1.39 0.41
N GLY A 54 15.88 2.38 0.16
CA GLY A 54 17.23 2.17 -0.35
C GLY A 54 18.08 1.34 0.62
N ALA A 55 18.12 1.72 1.89
CA ALA A 55 18.87 0.98 2.91
C ALA A 55 18.36 -0.46 3.12
N LEU A 56 17.04 -0.69 3.01
CA LEU A 56 16.47 -2.04 3.01
C LEU A 56 16.94 -2.85 1.81
N ALA A 57 16.88 -2.27 0.61
CA ALA A 57 17.27 -2.94 -0.62
C ALA A 57 18.78 -3.24 -0.67
N ASP A 58 19.61 -2.34 -0.15
CA ASP A 58 21.06 -2.52 -0.03
C ASP A 58 21.41 -3.68 0.91
N ARG A 59 20.60 -3.88 1.97
CA ARG A 59 20.78 -5.00 2.90
C ARG A 59 20.35 -6.32 2.26
N ASP A 60 19.13 -6.37 1.73
CA ASP A 60 18.59 -7.51 0.99
C ASP A 60 17.43 -7.05 0.11
N ALA A 61 17.66 -6.98 -1.21
CA ALA A 61 16.66 -6.54 -2.17
C ALA A 61 15.41 -7.45 -2.20
N LYS A 62 15.56 -8.75 -1.95
CA LYS A 62 14.43 -9.69 -1.96
C LYS A 62 13.54 -9.48 -0.74
N MET A 63 14.13 -9.27 0.44
CA MET A 63 13.37 -8.98 1.66
C MET A 63 12.79 -7.57 1.64
N ALA A 64 13.50 -6.59 1.08
CA ALA A 64 13.00 -5.23 0.92
C ALA A 64 11.71 -5.15 0.09
N LEU A 65 11.52 -6.02 -0.90
CA LEU A 65 10.29 -6.09 -1.68
C LEU A 65 9.08 -6.55 -0.87
N LYS A 66 9.28 -7.21 0.27
CA LYS A 66 8.21 -7.68 1.16
C LYS A 66 7.74 -6.62 2.16
N ILE A 67 8.49 -5.53 2.31
CA ILE A 67 8.18 -4.43 3.23
C ILE A 67 7.86 -3.16 2.43
N HIS A 68 6.62 -2.73 2.51
CA HIS A 68 6.14 -1.46 2.01
C HIS A 68 6.48 -0.37 3.02
N VAL A 69 7.08 0.71 2.54
CA VAL A 69 7.52 1.86 3.35
C VAL A 69 6.72 3.08 2.94
N TYR A 70 5.84 3.54 3.82
CA TYR A 70 5.12 4.80 3.65
C TYR A 70 5.64 5.84 4.63
N CYS A 71 5.52 7.11 4.26
CA CYS A 71 5.80 8.23 5.15
C CYS A 71 4.75 9.31 4.94
N PHE A 72 4.11 9.72 6.03
CA PHE A 72 3.15 10.83 6.05
C PHE A 72 3.40 11.67 7.30
N LEU A 73 3.59 12.98 7.14
CA LEU A 73 3.84 13.89 8.26
C LEU A 73 5.02 13.42 9.12
N ARG A 74 6.08 12.89 8.48
CA ARG A 74 7.28 12.34 9.12
C ARG A 74 7.04 11.08 9.97
N HIS A 75 5.83 10.51 9.91
CA HIS A 75 5.49 9.23 10.50
C HIS A 75 5.72 8.14 9.46
N VAL A 76 6.56 7.16 9.80
CA VAL A 76 6.89 6.04 8.92
C VAL A 76 5.98 4.86 9.25
N TYR A 77 5.48 4.21 8.22
CA TYR A 77 4.68 2.99 8.31
C TYR A 77 5.39 1.88 7.54
N LEU A 78 5.83 0.84 8.27
CA LEU A 78 6.39 -0.37 7.70
C LEU A 78 5.31 -1.44 7.67
N VAL A 79 4.87 -1.83 6.47
CA VAL A 79 3.76 -2.77 6.27
C VAL A 79 4.23 -3.93 5.41
N GLY A 80 3.98 -5.16 5.80
CA GLY A 80 4.42 -6.30 5.00
C GLY A 80 4.24 -7.66 5.65
N ALA A 81 4.43 -8.70 4.84
CA ALA A 81 4.46 -10.09 5.28
C ALA A 81 5.90 -10.62 5.16
N ILE A 82 6.54 -10.88 6.29
CA ILE A 82 7.94 -11.30 6.36
C ILE A 82 8.18 -12.15 7.61
N ASP A 83 8.77 -13.34 7.46
CA ASP A 83 9.08 -14.20 8.62
C ASP A 83 10.45 -13.91 9.25
N ASP A 84 11.36 -13.32 8.48
CA ASP A 84 12.72 -13.00 8.91
C ASP A 84 12.73 -11.90 9.98
N ARG A 85 12.90 -12.31 11.23
CA ARG A 85 12.93 -11.41 12.40
C ARG A 85 14.12 -10.46 12.38
N ASP A 86 15.28 -10.92 11.92
CA ASP A 86 16.48 -10.10 11.85
C ASP A 86 16.28 -8.95 10.83
N PHE A 87 15.62 -9.24 9.71
CA PHE A 87 15.28 -8.22 8.72
C PHE A 87 14.18 -7.27 9.21
N GLN A 88 13.18 -7.77 9.94
CA GLN A 88 12.17 -6.92 10.60
C GLN A 88 12.84 -5.91 11.55
N ASP A 89 13.71 -6.40 12.44
CA ASP A 89 14.41 -5.55 13.41
C ASP A 89 15.31 -4.53 12.71
N PHE A 90 16.05 -4.96 11.68
CA PHE A 90 16.84 -4.07 10.84
C PHE A 90 15.99 -2.98 10.19
N ALA A 91 14.80 -3.32 9.69
CA ALA A 91 13.92 -2.35 9.04
C ALA A 91 13.39 -1.30 10.03
N VAL A 92 12.98 -1.74 11.21
CA VAL A 92 12.52 -0.86 12.29
C VAL A 92 13.64 0.07 12.75
N ASP A 93 14.85 -0.48 12.94
CA ASP A 93 16.01 0.31 13.37
C ASP A 93 16.43 1.34 12.33
N THR A 94 16.45 0.94 11.06
CA THR A 94 16.74 1.83 9.92
C THR A 94 15.73 2.97 9.86
N ALA A 95 14.44 2.67 10.00
CA ALA A 95 13.39 3.68 10.01
C ALA A 95 13.56 4.66 11.19
N LYS A 96 13.81 4.16 12.41
CA LYS A 96 14.00 5.00 13.61
C LYS A 96 15.23 5.91 13.52
N LYS A 97 16.30 5.46 12.86
CA LYS A 97 17.57 6.20 12.73
C LYS A 97 17.59 7.16 11.53
N THR A 98 16.59 7.10 10.65
CA THR A 98 16.53 7.96 9.46
C THR A 98 16.23 9.40 9.86
N ASP A 99 17.08 10.33 9.44
CA ASP A 99 16.92 11.75 9.70
C ASP A 99 15.55 12.26 9.27
N GLY A 100 14.89 12.96 10.18
CA GLY A 100 13.58 13.54 9.94
C GLY A 100 12.41 12.69 10.46
N VAL A 101 12.60 11.39 10.70
CA VAL A 101 11.53 10.53 11.25
C VAL A 101 11.18 10.95 12.68
N THR A 102 9.89 11.10 12.96
CA THR A 102 9.38 11.42 14.30
C THR A 102 8.72 10.23 14.97
N GLN A 103 8.09 9.34 14.19
CA GLN A 103 7.43 8.15 14.70
C GLN A 103 7.50 7.01 13.68
N VAL A 104 7.56 5.77 14.18
CA VAL A 104 7.56 4.55 13.36
C VAL A 104 6.42 3.64 13.83
N TYR A 105 5.57 3.26 12.89
CA TYR A 105 4.50 2.27 13.05
C TYR A 105 4.83 1.05 12.21
N THR A 106 4.48 -0.13 12.74
CA THR A 106 4.78 -1.41 12.09
C THR A 106 3.53 -2.26 12.02
N HIS A 107 3.25 -2.78 10.83
CA HIS A 107 2.30 -3.87 10.61
C HIS A 107 3.01 -4.97 9.82
N LEU A 108 3.87 -5.71 10.54
CA LEU A 108 4.65 -6.80 9.98
C LEU A 108 4.06 -8.11 10.47
N VAL A 109 3.55 -8.91 9.54
CA VAL A 109 2.93 -10.21 9.83
C VAL A 109 3.77 -11.35 9.27
N GLY A 110 3.52 -12.57 9.73
CA GLY A 110 4.16 -13.76 9.15
C GLY A 110 3.66 -14.05 7.74
N GLU A 111 4.49 -14.69 6.93
CA GLU A 111 4.15 -15.07 5.56
C GLU A 111 3.12 -16.21 5.55
N THR A 112 2.20 -16.15 4.60
CA THR A 112 1.28 -17.25 4.33
C THR A 112 1.09 -17.43 2.83
N ASP A 113 0.55 -18.58 2.42
CA ASP A 113 0.29 -18.90 1.01
C ASP A 113 -1.08 -18.36 0.55
N THR A 114 -1.34 -17.08 0.78
CA THR A 114 -2.60 -16.40 0.43
C THR A 114 -2.44 -15.38 -0.68
N LEU A 115 -1.28 -15.29 -1.33
CA LEU A 115 -0.95 -14.24 -2.31
C LEU A 115 -2.02 -14.06 -3.41
N THR A 116 -2.57 -15.16 -3.93
CA THR A 116 -3.59 -15.11 -4.99
C THR A 116 -4.92 -14.54 -4.48
N ASP A 117 -5.32 -14.93 -3.28
CA ASP A 117 -6.53 -14.44 -2.62
C ASP A 117 -6.36 -12.97 -2.23
N ASP A 118 -5.20 -12.62 -1.65
CA ASP A 118 -4.86 -11.26 -1.23
C ASP A 118 -4.82 -10.29 -2.41
N LEU A 119 -4.26 -10.70 -3.56
CA LEU A 119 -4.28 -9.88 -4.78
C LEU A 119 -5.71 -9.63 -5.28
N THR A 120 -6.56 -10.65 -5.18
CA THR A 120 -7.97 -10.54 -5.57
C THR A 120 -8.73 -9.62 -4.62
N ILE A 121 -8.51 -9.77 -3.31
CA ILE A 121 -9.08 -8.90 -2.27
C ILE A 121 -8.59 -7.46 -2.49
N ALA A 122 -7.31 -7.23 -2.71
CA ALA A 122 -6.74 -5.91 -2.96
C ALA A 122 -7.39 -5.23 -4.17
N ALA A 123 -7.58 -5.96 -5.27
CA ALA A 123 -8.26 -5.44 -6.45
C ALA A 123 -9.73 -5.07 -6.15
N LYS A 124 -10.46 -5.91 -5.41
CA LYS A 124 -11.84 -5.63 -5.01
C LYS A 124 -11.95 -4.44 -4.06
N VAL A 125 -11.05 -4.35 -3.06
CA VAL A 125 -10.99 -3.21 -2.12
C VAL A 125 -10.69 -1.92 -2.89
N ARG A 126 -9.68 -1.91 -3.77
CA ARG A 126 -9.40 -0.73 -4.60
C ARG A 126 -10.60 -0.34 -5.47
N ALA A 127 -11.25 -1.30 -6.11
CA ALA A 127 -12.44 -1.02 -6.92
C ALA A 127 -13.60 -0.44 -6.08
N ALA A 128 -13.84 -0.99 -4.89
CA ALA A 128 -14.90 -0.52 -3.99
C ALA A 128 -14.62 0.90 -3.47
N LEU A 129 -13.37 1.22 -3.13
CA LEU A 129 -12.97 2.57 -2.72
C LEU A 129 -13.08 3.58 -3.87
N ILE A 130 -12.73 3.19 -5.09
CA ILE A 130 -12.87 4.05 -6.29
C ILE A 130 -14.34 4.31 -6.64
N ALA A 131 -15.20 3.32 -6.40
CA ALA A 131 -16.64 3.44 -6.68
C ALA A 131 -17.37 4.35 -5.66
N GLU A 132 -16.76 4.65 -4.52
CA GLU A 132 -17.34 5.55 -3.52
C GLU A 132 -17.08 7.01 -3.89
N GLU A 133 -18.09 7.68 -4.44
CA GLU A 133 -18.02 9.09 -4.83
C GLU A 133 -17.75 10.03 -3.65
N ASN A 134 -18.12 9.63 -2.43
CA ASN A 134 -17.90 10.44 -1.24
C ASN A 134 -16.49 10.29 -0.66
N LEU A 135 -15.64 9.38 -1.16
CA LEU A 135 -14.28 9.21 -0.70
C LEU A 135 -13.30 9.84 -1.70
N SER A 136 -12.44 10.75 -1.24
CA SER A 136 -11.34 11.23 -2.09
C SER A 136 -10.32 10.11 -2.28
N SER A 137 -10.29 9.51 -3.48
CA SER A 137 -9.50 8.33 -3.81
C SER A 137 -7.97 8.55 -3.84
N THR A 138 -7.50 9.77 -3.61
CA THR A 138 -6.13 10.18 -3.96
C THR A 138 -5.07 9.93 -2.90
N GLN A 139 -5.43 9.52 -1.67
CA GLN A 139 -4.44 9.44 -0.57
C GLN A 139 -4.56 8.19 0.32
N VAL A 140 -5.45 7.25 0.02
CA VAL A 140 -5.57 6.00 0.77
C VAL A 140 -4.81 4.90 0.04
N GLU A 141 -3.65 4.53 0.57
CA GLU A 141 -2.93 3.35 0.15
C GLU A 141 -3.47 2.13 0.90
N THR A 142 -3.58 1.00 0.19
CA THR A 142 -4.08 -0.26 0.75
C THR A 142 -3.11 -1.38 0.44
N GLU A 143 -2.78 -2.14 1.47
CA GLU A 143 -2.01 -3.37 1.36
C GLU A 143 -2.82 -4.53 1.94
N VAL A 144 -2.76 -5.68 1.29
CA VAL A 144 -3.52 -6.87 1.71
C VAL A 144 -2.58 -8.03 1.95
N MET A 145 -2.68 -8.61 3.13
CA MET A 145 -1.88 -9.76 3.54
C MET A 145 -2.69 -10.65 4.48
N ASN A 146 -2.78 -11.94 4.16
CA ASN A 146 -3.47 -12.93 4.97
C ASN A 146 -4.96 -12.57 5.18
N GLY A 147 -5.61 -11.99 4.17
CA GLY A 147 -6.97 -11.45 4.23
C GLY A 147 -7.15 -10.24 5.14
N GLU A 148 -6.08 -9.65 5.66
CA GLU A 148 -6.11 -8.39 6.40
C GLU A 148 -5.78 -7.22 5.48
N VAL A 149 -6.65 -6.22 5.47
CA VAL A 149 -6.43 -4.95 4.75
C VAL A 149 -5.79 -3.95 5.70
N VAL A 150 -4.62 -3.44 5.34
CA VAL A 150 -3.94 -2.36 6.02
C VAL A 150 -4.11 -1.09 5.19
N MET A 151 -4.66 -0.05 5.79
CA MET A 151 -4.91 1.23 5.13
C MET A 151 -3.97 2.30 5.71
N VAL A 152 -3.23 2.99 4.85
CA VAL A 152 -2.30 4.05 5.25
C VAL A 152 -2.51 5.25 4.36
N GLY A 153 -2.53 6.46 4.92
CA GLY A 153 -2.85 7.62 4.12
C GLY A 153 -3.38 8.79 4.90
N MET A 154 -3.69 9.85 4.17
CA MET A 154 -4.43 10.98 4.71
C MET A 154 -5.85 10.96 4.15
N VAL A 155 -6.80 11.46 4.94
CA VAL A 155 -8.21 11.59 4.55
C VAL A 155 -8.68 13.01 4.86
N ARG A 156 -9.86 13.42 4.38
CA ARG A 156 -10.36 14.79 4.60
C ARG A 156 -11.08 14.95 5.94
N SER A 157 -11.48 13.86 6.57
CA SER A 157 -12.22 13.86 7.83
C SER A 157 -12.12 12.51 8.52
N GLU A 158 -12.48 12.47 9.80
CA GLU A 158 -12.66 11.22 10.54
C GLU A 158 -13.77 10.35 9.91
N ASP A 159 -14.83 10.98 9.39
CA ASP A 159 -15.92 10.28 8.70
C ASP A 159 -15.44 9.58 7.43
N ASP A 160 -14.54 10.20 6.67
CA ASP A 160 -13.91 9.60 5.49
C ASP A 160 -13.05 8.38 5.88
N ALA A 161 -12.27 8.47 6.97
CA ALA A 161 -11.51 7.32 7.48
C ALA A 161 -12.44 6.16 7.85
N GLN A 162 -13.52 6.45 8.58
CA GLN A 162 -14.50 5.44 8.96
C GLN A 162 -15.24 4.85 7.76
N LEU A 163 -15.58 5.67 6.77
CA LEU A 163 -16.19 5.23 5.52
C LEU A 163 -15.25 4.29 4.75
N ALA A 164 -13.98 4.65 4.58
CA ALA A 164 -12.99 3.80 3.92
C ALA A 164 -12.86 2.43 4.60
N VAL A 165 -12.80 2.42 5.94
CA VAL A 165 -12.75 1.18 6.73
C VAL A 165 -14.01 0.34 6.52
N ARG A 166 -15.21 0.95 6.58
CA ARG A 166 -16.47 0.22 6.36
C ARG A 166 -16.56 -0.39 4.96
N ILE A 167 -16.12 0.34 3.93
CA ILE A 167 -16.09 -0.16 2.55
C ILE A 167 -15.16 -1.36 2.45
N ALA A 168 -13.94 -1.26 2.97
CA ALA A 168 -12.99 -2.37 2.96
C ALA A 168 -13.53 -3.59 3.72
N GLN A 169 -14.18 -3.39 4.87
CA GLN A 169 -14.81 -4.47 5.65
C GLN A 169 -15.95 -5.17 4.89
N GLY A 170 -16.63 -4.47 3.99
CA GLY A 170 -17.72 -5.03 3.18
C GLY A 170 -17.26 -5.88 2.00
N VAL A 171 -15.94 -5.96 1.72
CA VAL A 171 -15.42 -6.71 0.58
C VAL A 171 -15.25 -8.19 0.93
N ASP A 172 -15.81 -9.06 0.09
CA ASP A 172 -15.67 -10.51 0.22
C ASP A 172 -14.21 -10.95 0.30
N GLY A 173 -13.89 -11.69 1.36
CA GLY A 173 -12.56 -12.22 1.66
C GLY A 173 -11.78 -11.38 2.68
N VAL A 174 -12.22 -10.14 2.96
CA VAL A 174 -11.62 -9.32 4.02
C VAL A 174 -11.98 -9.91 5.39
N ARG A 175 -10.96 -10.29 6.14
CA ARG A 175 -11.07 -10.85 7.49
C ARG A 175 -10.91 -9.80 8.57
N LYS A 176 -10.06 -8.80 8.33
CA LYS A 176 -9.75 -7.71 9.25
C LYS A 176 -9.33 -6.48 8.47
N VAL A 177 -9.62 -5.31 9.04
CA VAL A 177 -9.10 -4.03 8.55
C VAL A 177 -8.34 -3.36 9.68
N THR A 178 -7.11 -2.95 9.40
CA THR A 178 -6.28 -2.12 10.29
C THR A 178 -6.07 -0.77 9.60
N SER A 179 -6.46 0.31 10.27
CA SER A 179 -6.40 1.66 9.73
C SER A 179 -5.32 2.48 10.42
N TYR A 180 -4.47 3.09 9.61
CA TYR A 180 -3.51 4.13 9.95
C TYR A 180 -3.84 5.43 9.21
N LEU A 181 -5.10 5.62 8.81
CA LEU A 181 -5.55 6.82 8.12
C LEU A 181 -5.50 8.03 9.06
N ILE A 182 -5.01 9.15 8.53
CA ILE A 182 -4.77 10.38 9.26
C ILE A 182 -5.82 11.41 8.82
N PRO A 183 -6.82 11.74 9.66
CA PRO A 183 -7.70 12.88 9.43
C PRO A 183 -6.97 14.21 9.70
N PRO A 184 -7.43 15.34 9.12
CA PRO A 184 -6.92 16.65 9.48
C PRO A 184 -7.24 16.95 10.95
N LYS A 185 -6.36 17.74 11.59
CA LYS A 185 -6.57 18.24 12.96
C LYS A 185 -7.59 19.35 13.02
#